data_AF-X1T4N8-F1
#
_entry.id   AF-X1T4N8-F1
#
_cell.length_a   1.000
_cell.length_b   1.000
_cell.length_c   1.000
_cell.angle_alpha   90.00
_cell.angle_beta   90.00
_cell.angle_gamma   90.00
#
_symmetry.space_group_name_H-M   'P 1'
#
loop_
_entity.id
_entity.type
_entity.pdbx_description
1 polymer ?
#
loop_
_entity_poly.entity_id
_entity_poly.type
_entity_poly.pdbx_seq_one_letter_code
_entity_poly.pdbx_strand_id
1 'polypeptide(L)'
;MIRTRVGYAGGTKENPTYYSLGDHSETIQIDYDPTQISYRQLLDVFWSSHNPIYEPWSRQYMSIVFYHNEEQKRLAIETKESEEARLDRDIFTEIVPFSKFYLAEDYHQKYYLRRESALMEEFSAIYPATE
;
A
#
# COMPACT_ATOMS: atom_id res chain seq x y z
N MET A 1 8.11 -4.38 -11.30
CA MET A 1 7.67 -3.20 -10.52
C MET A 1 8.04 -1.96 -11.30
N ILE A 2 7.11 -1.02 -11.52
CA ILE A 2 7.36 0.20 -12.32
C ILE A 2 7.52 1.41 -11.40
N ARG A 3 6.54 1.63 -10.50
CA ARG A 3 6.53 2.80 -9.62
C ARG A 3 5.85 2.47 -8.30
N THR A 4 6.33 3.10 -7.23
CA THR A 4 5.67 3.07 -5.91
C THR A 4 5.43 4.49 -5.40
N ARG A 5 4.31 4.69 -4.73
CA ARG A 5 3.94 5.94 -4.06
C ARG A 5 3.29 5.61 -2.71
N VAL A 6 3.61 6.36 -1.67
CA VAL A 6 2.94 6.24 -0.36
C VAL A 6 1.93 7.36 -0.18
N GLY A 7 0.87 7.10 0.56
CA GLY A 7 -0.28 7.98 0.64
C GLY A 7 -1.34 7.49 1.61
N TYR A 8 -2.54 8.03 1.44
CA TYR A 8 -3.68 7.83 2.31
C TYR A 8 -4.90 7.39 1.47
N ALA A 9 -5.59 6.34 1.89
CA ALA A 9 -6.79 5.83 1.21
C ALA A 9 -7.79 5.20 2.20
N GLY A 10 -9.01 4.93 1.73
CA GLY A 10 -10.06 4.24 2.51
C GLY A 10 -10.88 5.12 3.45
N GLY A 11 -10.55 6.41 3.54
CA GLY A 11 -11.33 7.41 4.27
C GLY A 11 -12.22 8.27 3.38
N THR A 12 -13.02 9.10 4.04
CA THR A 12 -13.96 10.07 3.46
C THR A 12 -13.43 11.50 3.49
N LYS A 13 -12.44 11.79 4.35
CA LYS A 13 -11.84 13.13 4.44
C LYS A 13 -11.15 13.54 3.13
N GLU A 14 -11.38 14.76 2.68
CA GLU A 14 -10.65 15.32 1.55
C GLU A 14 -9.28 15.87 1.95
N ASN A 15 -8.28 15.70 1.08
CA ASN A 15 -6.92 16.19 1.24
C ASN A 15 -6.30 15.88 2.62
N PRO A 16 -6.27 14.59 3.05
CA PRO A 16 -5.62 14.18 4.28
C PRO A 16 -4.13 14.49 4.26
N THR A 17 -3.59 14.78 5.43
CA THR A 17 -2.14 14.96 5.70
C THR A 17 -1.74 14.04 6.83
N TYR A 18 -0.44 13.86 7.05
CA TYR A 18 0.07 12.99 8.12
C TYR A 18 -0.49 13.37 9.51
N TYR A 19 -0.63 14.66 9.78
CA TYR A 19 -1.19 15.16 11.04
C TYR A 19 -2.73 15.30 11.04
N SER A 20 -3.38 14.93 9.95
CA SER A 20 -4.81 15.16 9.75
C SER A 20 -5.45 14.11 8.83
N LEU A 21 -5.18 12.83 9.06
CA LEU A 21 -5.67 11.71 8.24
C LEU A 21 -7.20 11.59 8.19
N GLY A 22 -7.89 11.90 9.29
CA GLY A 22 -9.31 11.56 9.42
C GLY A 22 -9.48 10.04 9.54
N ASP A 23 -10.24 9.46 8.62
CA ASP A 23 -10.57 8.04 8.54
C ASP A 23 -9.81 7.31 7.42
N HIS A 24 -8.75 7.89 6.88
CA HIS A 24 -7.85 7.20 5.96
C HIS A 24 -6.85 6.30 6.68
N SER A 25 -6.37 5.29 5.97
CA SER A 25 -5.26 4.42 6.36
C SER A 25 -4.02 4.74 5.54
N GLU A 26 -2.83 4.58 6.14
CA GLU A 26 -1.58 4.65 5.39
C GLU A 26 -1.54 3.54 4.34
N THR A 27 -1.23 3.92 3.11
CA THR A 27 -1.40 3.06 1.94
C THR A 27 -0.22 3.21 0.99
N ILE A 28 0.21 2.09 0.40
CA ILE A 28 1.13 2.06 -0.73
C ILE A 28 0.36 1.81 -2.03
N GLN A 29 0.61 2.63 -3.04
CA GLN A 29 0.15 2.40 -4.41
C GLN A 29 1.31 1.88 -5.25
N ILE A 30 1.07 0.76 -5.92
CA ILE A 30 2.05 0.04 -6.74
C ILE A 30 1.57 0.01 -8.18
N ASP A 31 2.36 0.61 -9.07
CA ASP A 31 2.21 0.42 -10.51
C ASP A 31 3.19 -0.69 -10.92
N TYR A 32 2.68 -1.75 -11.53
CA TYR A 32 3.46 -2.93 -11.90
C TYR A 32 3.14 -3.41 -13.31
N ASP A 33 4.08 -4.15 -13.88
CA ASP A 33 3.92 -4.81 -15.17
C ASP A 33 3.42 -6.25 -14.95
N PRO A 34 2.18 -6.58 -15.34
CA PRO A 34 1.60 -7.91 -15.12
C PRO A 34 2.31 -9.01 -15.92
N THR A 35 3.12 -8.67 -16.93
CA THR A 35 3.93 -9.65 -17.68
C THR A 35 5.18 -10.10 -16.91
N GLN A 36 5.59 -9.34 -15.91
CA GLN A 36 6.78 -9.62 -15.08
C GLN A 36 6.42 -10.08 -13.67
N ILE A 37 5.35 -9.55 -13.09
CA ILE A 37 4.87 -9.94 -11.76
C ILE A 37 3.34 -9.94 -11.73
N SER A 38 2.75 -11.02 -11.26
CA SER A 38 1.29 -11.15 -11.15
C SER A 38 0.76 -10.46 -9.89
N TYR A 39 -0.53 -10.13 -9.90
CA TYR A 39 -1.22 -9.61 -8.72
C TYR A 39 -1.18 -10.59 -7.53
N ARG A 40 -1.26 -11.90 -7.80
CA ARG A 40 -1.14 -12.93 -6.75
C ARG A 40 0.22 -12.87 -6.06
N GLN A 41 1.31 -12.74 -6.81
CA GLN A 41 2.64 -12.59 -6.22
C GLN A 41 2.76 -11.32 -5.38
N LEU A 42 2.08 -10.22 -5.76
CA LEU A 42 2.03 -9.02 -4.94
C LEU A 42 1.23 -9.26 -3.64
N LEU A 43 0.16 -10.04 -3.69
CA LEU A 43 -0.59 -10.46 -2.50
C LEU A 43 0.29 -11.33 -1.59
N ASP A 44 1.06 -12.27 -2.14
CA ASP A 44 1.99 -13.10 -1.35
C ASP A 44 3.04 -12.25 -0.63
N VAL A 45 3.57 -11.22 -1.31
CA VAL A 45 4.47 -10.24 -0.68
C VAL A 45 3.74 -9.46 0.42
N PHE A 46 2.51 -9.02 0.18
CA PHE A 46 1.69 -8.33 1.18
C PHE A 46 1.49 -9.20 2.42
N TRP A 47 1.02 -10.44 2.28
CA TRP A 47 0.76 -11.35 3.40
C TRP A 47 2.01 -11.71 4.21
N SER A 48 3.17 -11.79 3.56
CA SER A 48 4.45 -12.07 4.23
C SER A 48 5.11 -10.84 4.87
N SER A 49 4.60 -9.64 4.62
CA SER A 49 5.20 -8.38 5.09
C SER A 49 4.72 -7.92 6.47
N HIS A 50 3.62 -8.48 6.99
CA HIS A 50 3.07 -8.13 8.30
C HIS A 50 2.30 -9.29 8.92
N ASN A 51 1.82 -9.11 10.14
CA ASN A 51 1.02 -10.11 10.85
C ASN A 51 -0.46 -9.68 10.93
N PRO A 52 -1.36 -10.25 10.10
CA PRO A 52 -2.74 -9.77 9.98
C PRO A 52 -3.71 -10.37 11.02
N ILE A 53 -3.21 -11.13 12.01
CA ILE A 53 -4.02 -11.82 13.04
C ILE A 53 -4.45 -10.90 14.18
N TYR A 54 -3.79 -9.76 14.34
CA TYR A 54 -4.07 -8.85 15.44
C TYR A 54 -4.97 -7.73 14.94
N GLU A 55 -5.99 -7.43 15.74
CA GLU A 55 -6.83 -6.27 15.49
C GLU A 55 -5.95 -5.00 15.49
N PRO A 56 -6.09 -4.13 14.47
CA PRO A 56 -5.28 -2.93 14.38
C PRO A 56 -5.64 -1.94 15.49
N TRP A 57 -4.63 -1.44 16.18
CA TRP A 57 -4.76 -0.46 17.28
C TRP A 57 -5.32 0.90 16.85
N SER A 58 -5.31 1.19 15.55
CA SER A 58 -5.77 2.44 14.95
C SER A 58 -6.19 2.20 13.51
N ARG A 59 -7.18 2.97 13.06
CA ARG A 59 -7.61 3.02 11.66
C ARG A 59 -6.47 3.35 10.70
N GLN A 60 -5.52 4.18 11.15
CA GLN A 60 -4.34 4.58 10.37
C GLN A 60 -3.50 3.38 9.91
N TYR A 61 -3.45 2.31 10.72
CA TYR A 61 -2.60 1.14 10.50
C TYR A 61 -3.40 -0.14 10.21
N MET A 62 -4.63 0.00 9.72
CA MET A 62 -5.43 -1.16 9.31
C MET A 62 -4.77 -1.89 8.14
N SER A 63 -4.84 -3.22 8.17
CA SER A 63 -4.49 -4.05 7.02
C SER A 63 -5.66 -4.03 6.03
N ILE A 64 -5.47 -3.43 4.86
CA ILE A 64 -6.52 -3.28 3.84
C ILE A 64 -5.95 -3.57 2.46
N VAL A 65 -6.67 -4.36 1.66
CA VAL A 65 -6.45 -4.54 0.23
C VAL A 65 -7.52 -3.76 -0.54
N PHE A 66 -7.09 -2.71 -1.26
CA PHE A 66 -7.94 -1.94 -2.15
C PHE A 66 -7.93 -2.54 -3.55
N TYR A 67 -9.04 -3.14 -4.00
CA TYR A 67 -9.12 -3.75 -5.33
C TYR A 67 -9.67 -2.77 -6.38
N HIS A 68 -9.11 -2.81 -7.59
CA HIS A 68 -9.55 -1.96 -8.71
C HIS A 68 -10.58 -2.64 -9.64
N ASN A 69 -10.69 -3.97 -9.58
CA ASN A 69 -11.62 -4.73 -10.41
C ASN A 69 -11.98 -6.08 -9.75
N GLU A 70 -12.95 -6.79 -10.34
CA GLU A 70 -13.46 -8.06 -9.80
C GLU A 70 -12.41 -9.17 -9.78
N GLU A 71 -11.44 -9.19 -10.70
CA GLU A 71 -10.38 -10.20 -10.69
C GLU A 71 -9.42 -9.99 -9.52
N GLN A 72 -9.04 -8.74 -9.23
CA GLN A 72 -8.26 -8.41 -8.03
C GLN A 72 -9.03 -8.76 -6.76
N LYS A 73 -10.33 -8.44 -6.70
CA LYS A 73 -11.19 -8.81 -5.57
C LYS A 73 -11.21 -10.33 -5.35
N ARG A 74 -11.45 -11.10 -6.42
CA ARG A 74 -11.48 -12.57 -6.37
C ARG A 74 -10.16 -13.14 -5.86
N LEU A 75 -9.03 -12.69 -6.39
CA LEU A 75 -7.69 -13.13 -5.98
C LEU A 75 -7.35 -12.72 -4.54
N ALA A 76 -7.74 -11.52 -4.12
CA ALA A 76 -7.54 -11.05 -2.75
C ALA A 76 -8.32 -11.92 -1.74
N ILE A 77 -9.57 -12.28 -2.06
CA ILE A 77 -10.39 -13.16 -1.21
C ILE A 77 -9.78 -14.56 -1.16
N GLU A 78 -9.45 -15.14 -2.31
CA GLU A 78 -8.89 -16.49 -2.40
C GLU A 78 -7.56 -16.63 -1.63
N THR A 79 -6.68 -15.62 -1.73
CA THR A 79 -5.41 -15.63 -0.99
C THR A 79 -5.61 -15.33 0.50
N LYS A 80 -6.57 -14.48 0.88
CA LYS A 80 -6.96 -14.30 2.29
C LYS A 80 -7.41 -15.62 2.92
N GLU A 81 -8.32 -16.34 2.27
CA GLU A 81 -8.81 -17.64 2.76
C GLU A 81 -7.67 -18.67 2.88
N SER A 82 -6.73 -18.65 1.94
CA SER A 82 -5.53 -19.51 1.99
C SER A 82 -4.63 -19.17 3.18
N GLU A 83 -4.48 -17.88 3.49
CA GLU A 83 -3.70 -17.42 4.64
C GLU A 83 -4.40 -17.73 5.97
N GLU A 84 -5.72 -17.60 6.04
CA GLU A 84 -6.52 -18.00 7.21
C GLU A 84 -6.38 -19.50 7.49
N ALA A 85 -6.47 -20.33 6.45
CA ALA A 85 -6.24 -21.77 6.55
C ALA A 85 -4.80 -22.11 6.97
N ARG A 86 -3.80 -21.39 6.45
CA ARG A 86 -2.38 -21.57 6.81
C ARG A 86 -2.11 -21.20 8.28
N LEU A 87 -2.82 -20.21 8.81
CA LEU A 87 -2.68 -19.71 10.17
C LEU A 87 -3.64 -20.38 11.17
N ASP A 88 -4.56 -21.21 10.69
CA ASP A 88 -5.66 -21.85 11.43
C ASP A 88 -6.50 -20.83 12.24
N ARG A 89 -6.67 -19.61 11.69
CA ARG A 89 -7.40 -18.49 12.33
C ARG A 89 -7.83 -17.46 11.29
N ASP A 90 -8.92 -16.76 11.60
CA ASP A 90 -9.37 -15.59 10.85
C ASP A 90 -8.33 -14.45 10.90
N ILE A 91 -8.28 -13.64 9.84
CA ILE A 91 -7.41 -12.46 9.77
C ILE A 91 -8.22 -11.17 9.57
N PHE A 92 -7.73 -10.09 10.18
CA PHE A 92 -8.41 -8.79 10.22
C PHE A 92 -8.27 -7.96 8.94
N THR A 93 -7.65 -8.51 7.90
CA THR A 93 -7.46 -7.76 6.66
C THR A 93 -8.77 -7.54 5.93
N GLU A 94 -9.08 -6.28 5.63
CA GLU A 94 -10.24 -5.91 4.83
C GLU A 94 -9.93 -5.96 3.33
N ILE A 95 -10.94 -6.32 2.53
CA ILE A 95 -10.86 -6.33 1.07
C ILE A 95 -11.98 -5.44 0.56
N VAL A 96 -11.64 -4.24 0.09
CA VAL A 96 -12.60 -3.17 -0.21
C VAL A 96 -12.33 -2.56 -1.59
N PRO A 97 -13.35 -2.02 -2.27
CA PRO A 97 -13.15 -1.38 -3.57
C PRO A 97 -12.28 -0.14 -3.42
N PHE A 98 -11.34 0.05 -4.34
CA PHE A 98 -10.57 1.27 -4.45
C PHE A 98 -11.49 2.46 -4.76
N SER A 99 -11.37 3.54 -3.99
CA SER A 99 -12.12 4.79 -4.21
C SER A 99 -11.18 5.91 -4.67
N LYS A 100 -10.34 6.41 -3.78
CA LYS A 100 -9.41 7.50 -4.02
C LYS A 100 -8.14 7.30 -3.22
N PHE A 101 -7.02 7.73 -3.81
CA PHE A 101 -5.71 7.76 -3.19
C PHE A 101 -5.23 9.20 -3.12
N TYR A 102 -4.80 9.63 -1.94
CA TYR A 102 -4.17 10.92 -1.71
C TYR A 102 -2.68 10.71 -1.52
N LEU A 103 -1.86 11.36 -2.35
CA LEU A 103 -0.41 11.27 -2.24
C LEU A 103 0.04 11.89 -0.91
N ALA A 104 0.86 11.15 -0.14
CA ALA A 104 1.47 11.69 1.06
C ALA A 104 2.57 12.70 0.71
N GLU A 105 2.92 13.51 1.70
CA GLU A 105 3.95 14.53 1.63
C GLU A 105 5.30 13.98 1.13
N ASP A 106 6.07 14.82 0.42
CA ASP A 106 7.28 14.40 -0.27
C ASP A 106 8.32 13.72 0.62
N TYR A 107 8.41 14.12 1.88
CA TYR A 107 9.35 13.54 2.84
C TYR A 107 9.05 12.07 3.17
N HIS A 108 7.82 11.59 2.91
CA HIS A 108 7.48 10.16 3.01
C HIS A 108 7.87 9.36 1.76
N GLN A 109 7.97 10.01 0.59
CA GLN A 109 8.25 9.32 -0.67
C GLN A 109 9.69 8.82 -0.71
N LYS A 110 9.89 7.52 -0.93
CA LYS A 110 11.23 6.90 -0.95
C LYS A 110 12.04 7.23 0.31
N TYR A 111 11.37 7.21 1.47
CA TYR A 111 11.87 7.67 2.77
C TYR A 111 13.34 7.30 3.05
N TYR A 112 13.72 6.02 2.89
CA TYR A 112 15.10 5.59 3.13
C TYR A 112 16.11 6.23 2.17
N LEU A 113 15.83 6.23 0.86
CA LEU A 113 16.70 6.85 -0.13
C LEU A 113 16.85 8.35 0.15
N ARG A 114 15.76 9.04 0.51
CA ARG A 114 15.79 10.47 0.85
C ARG A 114 16.69 10.83 2.02
N ARG A 115 16.98 9.87 2.90
CA ARG A 115 17.88 10.07 4.06
C ARG A 115 19.36 9.91 3.70
N GLU A 116 19.66 9.35 2.53
CA GLU A 116 21.01 9.23 1.99
C GLU A 116 21.32 10.43 1.09
N SER A 117 21.76 11.54 1.69
CA SER A 117 21.92 12.83 0.99
C SER A 117 22.83 12.74 -0.24
N ALA A 118 23.95 12.03 -0.14
CA ALA A 118 24.89 11.85 -1.25
C ALA A 118 24.24 11.15 -2.45
N LEU A 119 23.47 10.09 -2.20
CA LEU A 119 22.77 9.37 -3.27
C LEU A 119 21.65 10.23 -3.86
N MET A 120 20.91 10.96 -3.02
CA MET A 120 19.85 11.85 -3.50
C MET A 120 20.35 12.98 -4.40
N GLU A 121 21.54 13.52 -4.13
CA GLU A 121 22.16 14.53 -4.97
C GLU A 121 22.44 13.99 -6.37
N GLU A 122 23.06 12.80 -6.47
CA GLU A 122 23.30 12.12 -7.75
C GLU A 122 21.99 11.78 -8.47
N PHE A 123 21.02 11.20 -7.77
CA PHE A 123 19.73 10.85 -8.35
C PHE A 123 18.99 12.06 -8.91
N SER A 124 19.00 13.19 -8.18
CA SER A 124 18.31 14.42 -8.60
C SER A 124 19.01 15.09 -9.78
N ALA A 125 20.33 14.92 -9.92
CA ALA A 125 21.06 15.41 -11.09
C ALA A 125 20.72 14.61 -12.36
N ILE A 126 20.50 13.30 -12.24
CA ILE A 126 20.15 12.41 -13.37
C ILE A 126 18.66 12.53 -13.72
N TYR A 127 17.80 12.62 -12.70
CA TYR A 127 16.35 12.69 -12.82
C TYR A 127 15.83 13.95 -12.12
N PRO A 128 16.00 15.14 -12.74
CA PRO A 128 15.50 16.37 -12.15
C PRO A 128 13.97 16.32 -12.04
N ALA A 129 13.44 16.89 -10.96
CA ALA A 129 12.00 17.04 -10.80
C ALA A 129 11.46 17.87 -11.97
N THR A 130 10.51 17.31 -12.72
CA THR A 130 9.77 18.05 -13.74
C THR A 130 8.66 18.84 -13.05
N GLU A 131 8.55 20.13 -13.37
CA GLU A 131 7.44 21.01 -12.94
C GLU A 131 6.06 20.44 -13.29
#